data_AF-A0A3L6TE06-F1
#
_entry.id   AF-A0A3L6TE06-F1
#
_cell.length_a   1.000
_cell.length_b   1.000
_cell.length_c   1.000
_cell.angle_alpha   90.00
_cell.angle_beta   90.00
_cell.angle_gamma   90.00
#
_symmetry.space_group_name_H-M   'P 1'
#
loop_
_entity.id
_entity.type
_entity.pdbx_description
1 polymer ?
#
loop_
_entity_poly.entity_id
_entity_poly.type
_entity_poly.pdbx_seq_one_letter_code
_entity_poly.pdbx_strand_id
1 'polypeptide(L)'
;MPRTAARCPDHPPWVLLDTAARIGRCENATTATAKTSAGDDIAVSFSVTRPPGLSSCFVHCPGLPAEAFACQPQVTGADGALLLVSVMFAERHRIGMFTDVFAYHASGPGEPPSLHLLPRPYPVRLHYDHVGVLSRGGHHLVVVPQPRFRACGRWEYDLHVFSTETMSWSTTVAPVAVDGDTDYDLLARHAPTKVVPVGGVGLGWVDLRRGVLLGNDVADERPEVRLVQLPSLMRTNRADFG
;
A
#
# COMPACT_ATOMS: atom_id res chain seq x y z
N MET A 1 -3.74 29.56 -25.33
CA MET A 1 -4.17 28.25 -25.85
C MET A 1 -3.01 27.27 -25.69
N PRO A 2 -2.95 26.42 -24.65
CA PRO A 2 -1.93 25.38 -24.58
C PRO A 2 -2.42 24.10 -25.26
N ARG A 3 -1.51 23.49 -26.02
CA ARG A 3 -1.70 22.31 -26.87
C ARG A 3 -1.95 21.06 -26.01
N THR A 4 -3.07 20.41 -26.23
CA THR A 4 -3.33 19.03 -25.85
C THR A 4 -2.38 18.12 -26.62
N ALA A 5 -1.41 17.52 -25.93
CA ALA A 5 -0.60 16.45 -26.50
C ALA A 5 -1.49 15.23 -26.78
N ALA A 6 -1.30 14.61 -27.95
CA ALA A 6 -2.11 13.52 -28.45
C ALA A 6 -2.04 12.30 -27.50
N ARG A 7 -3.20 11.89 -27.00
CA ARG A 7 -3.41 10.62 -26.28
C ARG A 7 -3.13 9.46 -27.23
N CYS A 8 -2.30 8.52 -26.82
CA CYS A 8 -2.21 7.21 -27.47
C CYS A 8 -3.55 6.47 -27.23
N PRO A 9 -4.28 5.99 -28.25
CA PRO A 9 -5.66 5.52 -28.10
C PRO A 9 -5.84 4.16 -27.41
N ASP A 10 -4.77 3.42 -27.12
CA ASP A 10 -4.87 1.95 -26.97
C ASP A 10 -5.04 1.43 -25.53
N HIS A 11 -5.03 2.31 -24.52
CA HIS A 11 -5.27 1.90 -23.13
C HIS A 11 -6.10 2.93 -22.34
N PRO A 12 -7.05 2.48 -21.50
CA PRO A 12 -7.73 3.36 -20.56
C PRO A 12 -6.72 3.98 -19.58
N PRO A 13 -7.07 5.10 -18.92
CA PRO A 13 -6.19 5.77 -17.95
C PRO A 13 -6.00 4.98 -16.64
N TRP A 14 -6.49 3.75 -16.58
CA TRP A 14 -6.43 2.84 -15.44
C TRP A 14 -6.11 1.44 -15.93
N VAL A 15 -5.50 0.64 -15.06
CA VAL A 15 -5.22 -0.78 -15.31
C VAL A 15 -5.75 -1.61 -14.16
N LEU A 16 -6.24 -2.82 -14.46
CA LEU A 16 -6.45 -3.83 -13.44
C LEU A 16 -5.14 -4.57 -13.25
N LEU A 17 -4.67 -4.66 -12.01
CA LEU A 17 -3.40 -5.28 -11.66
C LEU A 17 -3.67 -6.48 -10.76
N ASP A 18 -3.04 -7.61 -11.09
CA ASP A 18 -2.93 -8.73 -10.17
C ASP A 18 -2.01 -8.34 -9.00
N THR A 19 -2.52 -8.44 -7.78
CA THR A 19 -1.74 -8.09 -6.57
C THR A 19 -0.65 -9.11 -6.30
N ALA A 20 -0.77 -10.35 -6.79
CA ALA A 20 0.23 -11.38 -6.63
C ALA A 20 1.28 -11.28 -7.76
N ALA A 21 2.44 -10.71 -7.45
CA ALA A 21 3.51 -10.52 -8.43
C ALA A 21 4.22 -11.83 -8.75
N ARG A 22 4.62 -12.03 -10.01
CA ARG A 22 5.29 -13.25 -10.46
C ARG A 22 6.79 -13.14 -10.27
N ILE A 23 7.42 -14.16 -9.72
CA ILE A 23 8.88 -14.25 -9.66
C ILE A 23 9.39 -14.62 -11.05
N GLY A 24 10.19 -13.76 -11.66
CA GLY A 24 10.72 -14.00 -12.99
C GLY A 24 11.01 -12.71 -13.75
N ARG A 25 11.62 -12.85 -14.92
CA ARG A 25 12.11 -11.73 -15.73
C ARG A 25 11.06 -11.30 -16.75
N CYS A 26 10.75 -10.01 -16.76
CA CYS A 26 10.01 -9.35 -17.83
C CYS A 26 10.67 -8.00 -18.10
N GLU A 27 11.55 -7.89 -19.09
CA GLU A 27 12.23 -6.62 -19.38
C GLU A 27 11.48 -5.84 -20.46
N ASN A 28 11.09 -4.62 -20.13
CA ASN A 28 10.39 -3.71 -21.03
C ASN A 28 10.50 -2.25 -20.52
N ALA A 29 9.77 -1.32 -21.15
CA ALA A 29 9.80 0.10 -20.80
C ALA A 29 9.34 0.43 -19.36
N THR A 30 8.63 -0.49 -18.70
CA THR A 30 8.17 -0.35 -17.31
C THR A 30 9.18 -0.89 -16.29
N THR A 31 10.31 -1.45 -16.73
CA THR A 31 11.30 -2.03 -15.83
C THR A 31 12.03 -0.94 -15.05
N ALA A 32 11.96 -1.03 -13.73
CA ALA A 32 12.74 -0.22 -12.80
C ALA A 32 13.60 -1.12 -11.91
N THR A 33 14.79 -0.65 -11.55
CA THR A 33 15.79 -1.41 -10.78
C THR A 33 16.16 -0.72 -9.49
N ALA A 34 16.47 -1.48 -8.46
CA ALA A 34 16.95 -0.99 -7.17
C ALA A 34 17.91 -2.00 -6.53
N LYS A 35 18.34 -1.69 -5.31
CA LYS A 35 19.03 -2.63 -4.42
C LYS A 35 18.07 -3.07 -3.32
N THR A 36 18.08 -4.36 -3.03
CA THR A 36 17.50 -4.91 -1.79
C THR A 36 18.30 -4.43 -0.60
N SER A 37 17.76 -4.64 0.59
CA SER A 37 18.42 -4.28 1.82
C SER A 37 19.64 -5.14 2.16
N ALA A 38 19.78 -6.30 1.52
CA ALA A 38 20.98 -7.13 1.56
C ALA A 38 22.03 -6.72 0.51
N GLY A 39 21.72 -5.74 -0.35
CA GLY A 39 22.60 -5.27 -1.43
C GLY A 39 22.48 -6.05 -2.75
N ASP A 40 21.60 -7.05 -2.81
CA ASP A 40 21.30 -7.77 -4.05
C ASP A 40 20.52 -6.87 -5.04
N ASP A 41 20.77 -7.04 -6.34
CA ASP A 41 20.01 -6.35 -7.39
C ASP A 41 18.58 -6.88 -7.51
N ILE A 42 17.63 -5.98 -7.66
CA ILE A 42 16.22 -6.28 -7.89
C ILE A 42 15.67 -5.43 -9.04
N ALA A 43 14.82 -6.02 -9.86
CA ALA A 43 14.08 -5.38 -10.93
C ALA A 43 12.59 -5.67 -10.78
N VAL A 44 11.77 -4.63 -10.95
CA VAL A 44 10.31 -4.72 -10.98
C VAL A 44 9.81 -4.23 -12.32
N SER A 45 8.86 -4.94 -12.91
CA SER A 45 8.26 -4.57 -14.19
C SER A 45 6.82 -5.05 -14.32
N PHE A 46 6.14 -4.53 -15.33
CA PHE A 46 4.73 -4.78 -15.55
C PHE A 46 4.48 -5.23 -16.99
N SER A 47 3.56 -6.19 -17.13
CA SER A 47 2.96 -6.56 -18.41
C SER A 47 1.52 -6.08 -18.41
N VAL A 48 1.25 -5.01 -19.14
CA VAL A 48 -0.07 -4.37 -19.20
C VAL A 48 -0.98 -5.16 -20.13
N THR A 49 -2.12 -5.58 -19.61
CA THR A 49 -3.16 -6.28 -20.37
C THR A 49 -4.39 -5.39 -20.52
N ARG A 50 -5.07 -5.46 -21.66
CA ARG A 50 -6.32 -4.71 -21.85
C ARG A 50 -7.41 -5.24 -20.91
N PRO A 51 -8.16 -4.35 -20.23
CA PRO A 51 -9.33 -4.77 -19.44
C PRO A 51 -10.32 -5.58 -20.29
N PRO A 52 -10.98 -6.59 -19.72
CA PRO A 52 -11.00 -6.96 -18.29
C PRO A 52 -9.81 -7.82 -17.81
N GLY A 53 -8.81 -8.07 -18.67
CA GLY A 53 -7.63 -8.86 -18.28
C GLY A 53 -6.81 -8.18 -17.18
N LEU A 54 -6.23 -8.99 -16.29
CA LEU A 54 -5.35 -8.53 -15.24
C LEU A 54 -3.94 -8.33 -15.79
N SER A 55 -3.40 -7.13 -15.58
CA SER A 55 -1.99 -6.84 -15.78
C SER A 55 -1.16 -7.57 -14.73
N SER A 56 0.04 -8.01 -15.07
CA SER A 56 0.91 -8.76 -14.17
C SER A 56 2.11 -7.92 -13.73
N CYS A 57 2.42 -7.97 -12.44
CA CYS A 57 3.70 -7.49 -11.88
C CYS A 57 4.72 -8.64 -11.93
N PHE A 58 5.96 -8.32 -12.26
CA PHE A 58 7.09 -9.25 -12.25
C PHE A 58 8.19 -8.71 -11.33
N VAL A 59 8.74 -9.59 -10.49
CA VAL A 59 9.87 -9.29 -9.62
C VAL A 59 11.01 -10.24 -9.98
N HIS A 60 12.17 -9.68 -10.29
CA HIS A 60 13.36 -10.43 -10.66
C HIS A 60 14.56 -9.98 -9.84
N CYS A 61 15.24 -10.94 -9.20
CA CYS A 61 16.54 -10.72 -8.57
C CYS A 61 17.59 -11.57 -9.31
N PRO A 62 18.37 -11.01 -10.24
CA PRO A 62 19.27 -11.79 -11.10
C PRO A 62 20.30 -12.63 -10.35
N GLY A 63 20.75 -12.16 -9.19
CA GLY A 63 21.72 -12.86 -8.33
C GLY A 63 21.11 -13.90 -7.39
N LEU A 64 19.78 -14.06 -7.38
CA LEU A 64 19.07 -14.93 -6.45
C LEU A 64 18.25 -16.00 -7.18
N PRO A 65 18.26 -17.24 -6.68
CA PRO A 65 17.36 -18.28 -7.19
C PRO A 65 15.93 -18.03 -6.69
N ALA A 66 14.93 -18.67 -7.31
CA ALA A 66 13.52 -18.45 -6.96
C ALA A 66 13.18 -18.88 -5.52
N GLU A 67 13.93 -19.85 -4.99
CA GLU A 67 13.84 -20.37 -3.63
C GLU A 67 14.33 -19.37 -2.57
N ALA A 68 15.00 -18.29 -2.98
CA ALA A 68 15.37 -17.20 -2.08
C ALA A 68 14.16 -16.36 -1.65
N PHE A 69 13.03 -16.45 -2.36
CA PHE A 69 11.79 -15.80 -1.99
C PHE A 69 11.01 -16.69 -1.03
N ALA A 70 10.66 -16.17 0.15
CA ALA A 70 9.89 -16.93 1.13
C ALA A 70 8.45 -17.18 0.67
N CYS A 71 7.89 -16.24 -0.07
CA CYS A 71 6.56 -16.31 -0.66
C CYS A 71 6.49 -15.47 -1.94
N GLN A 72 5.36 -15.54 -2.63
CA GLN A 72 5.10 -14.71 -3.79
C GLN A 72 5.05 -13.23 -3.40
N PRO A 73 5.80 -12.33 -4.07
CA PRO A 73 5.76 -10.90 -3.75
C PRO A 73 4.36 -10.31 -4.00
N GLN A 74 4.01 -9.28 -3.24
CA GLN A 74 2.67 -8.70 -3.25
C GLN A 74 2.68 -7.21 -3.56
N VAL A 75 1.69 -6.74 -4.30
CA VAL A 75 1.37 -5.32 -4.43
C VAL A 75 0.40 -4.95 -3.31
N THR A 76 0.88 -4.21 -2.32
CA THR A 76 0.16 -3.98 -1.05
C THR A 76 -0.55 -2.64 -0.96
N GLY A 77 -0.30 -1.74 -1.91
CA GLY A 77 -0.92 -0.43 -2.01
C GLY A 77 -0.67 0.22 -3.36
N ALA A 78 -1.61 1.05 -3.82
CA ALA A 78 -1.48 1.77 -5.08
C ALA A 78 -2.32 3.05 -5.04
N ASP A 79 -1.78 4.15 -5.56
CA ASP A 79 -2.54 5.34 -5.92
C ASP A 79 -1.84 6.08 -7.07
N GLY A 80 -2.61 6.47 -8.07
CA GLY A 80 -2.10 7.11 -9.27
C GLY A 80 -0.95 6.32 -9.93
N ALA A 81 0.24 6.90 -9.91
CA ALA A 81 1.45 6.35 -10.51
C ALA A 81 2.31 5.55 -9.52
N LEU A 82 2.00 5.57 -8.22
CA LEU A 82 2.78 4.88 -7.20
C LEU A 82 2.17 3.52 -6.85
N LEU A 83 3.03 2.51 -6.79
CA LEU A 83 2.73 1.15 -6.37
C LEU A 83 3.68 0.75 -5.24
N LEU A 84 3.16 0.08 -4.21
CA LEU A 84 3.95 -0.55 -3.17
C LEU A 84 4.10 -2.04 -3.46
N VAL A 85 5.34 -2.50 -3.54
CA VAL A 85 5.68 -3.90 -3.77
C VAL A 85 6.43 -4.44 -2.55
N SER A 86 5.85 -5.42 -1.90
CA SER A 86 6.42 -6.13 -0.74
C SER A 86 7.06 -7.43 -1.21
N VAL A 87 8.33 -7.63 -0.84
CA VAL A 87 9.11 -8.81 -1.20
C VAL A 87 9.67 -9.44 0.07
N MET A 88 9.27 -10.68 0.35
CA MET A 88 9.76 -11.44 1.49
C MET A 88 10.84 -12.43 1.06
N PHE A 89 12.02 -12.33 1.67
CA PHE A 89 13.14 -13.22 1.40
C PHE A 89 13.25 -14.28 2.49
N ALA A 90 13.56 -15.51 2.07
CA ALA A 90 13.82 -16.62 2.97
C ALA A 90 15.11 -16.38 3.77
N GLU A 91 15.27 -17.10 4.87
CA GLU A 91 16.44 -16.99 5.74
C GLU A 91 17.73 -17.18 4.93
N ARG A 92 18.61 -16.19 4.99
CA ARG A 92 19.93 -16.24 4.35
C ARG A 92 20.98 -15.79 5.36
N HIS A 93 22.08 -16.52 5.45
CA HIS A 93 23.23 -16.15 6.29
C HIS A 93 22.93 -15.92 7.79
N ARG A 94 21.99 -16.66 8.38
CA ARG A 94 21.54 -16.54 9.79
C ARG A 94 20.85 -15.21 10.14
N ILE A 95 20.47 -14.44 9.12
CA ILE A 95 19.54 -13.33 9.27
C ILE A 95 18.16 -13.93 8.98
N GLY A 96 17.26 -13.87 9.97
CA GLY A 96 15.90 -14.39 9.84
C GLY A 96 15.15 -13.78 8.63
N MET A 97 13.97 -14.31 8.32
CA MET A 97 13.14 -13.79 7.23
C MET A 97 13.01 -12.27 7.34
N PHE A 98 13.24 -11.59 6.24
CA PHE A 98 13.10 -10.14 6.15
C PHE A 98 12.24 -9.77 4.96
N THR A 99 11.51 -8.67 5.12
CA THR A 99 10.63 -8.15 4.08
C THR A 99 11.15 -6.78 3.68
N ASP A 100 11.42 -6.62 2.40
CA ASP A 100 11.73 -5.33 1.79
C ASP A 100 10.48 -4.77 1.11
N VAL A 101 10.20 -3.50 1.34
CA VAL A 101 9.05 -2.81 0.73
C VAL A 101 9.58 -1.73 -0.20
N PHE A 102 9.15 -1.79 -1.45
CA PHE A 102 9.59 -0.88 -2.49
C PHE A 102 8.44 0.02 -2.95
N ALA A 103 8.75 1.29 -3.15
CA ALA A 103 7.91 2.22 -3.88
C ALA A 103 8.33 2.20 -5.36
N TYR A 104 7.46 1.68 -6.21
CA TYR A 104 7.59 1.77 -7.66
C TYR A 104 6.81 2.99 -8.14
N HIS A 105 7.44 3.82 -8.97
CA HIS A 105 6.81 4.97 -9.59
C HIS A 105 6.74 4.76 -11.11
N ALA A 106 5.52 4.68 -11.64
CA ALA A 106 5.26 4.69 -13.07
C ALA A 106 5.49 6.10 -13.59
N SER A 107 6.54 6.29 -14.38
CA SER A 107 6.85 7.60 -14.93
C SER A 107 5.94 7.96 -16.12
N GLY A 108 5.74 9.26 -16.33
CA GLY A 108 4.95 9.78 -17.45
C GLY A 108 5.64 9.58 -18.80
N PRO A 109 5.01 10.01 -19.91
CA PRO A 109 5.57 9.83 -21.25
C PRO A 109 6.97 10.44 -21.38
N GLY A 110 7.98 9.58 -21.59
CA GLY A 110 9.37 9.98 -21.85
C GLY A 110 10.31 9.96 -20.64
N GLU A 111 9.82 9.64 -19.45
CA GLU A 111 10.65 9.47 -18.26
C GLU A 111 10.70 7.98 -17.86
N PRO A 112 11.87 7.44 -17.46
CA PRO A 112 11.97 6.05 -17.04
C PRO A 112 11.30 5.85 -15.67
N PRO A 113 10.65 4.69 -15.42
CA PRO A 113 10.11 4.37 -14.10
C PRO A 113 11.22 4.26 -13.06
N SER A 114 10.89 4.50 -11.80
CA SER A 114 11.83 4.37 -10.68
C SER A 114 11.37 3.36 -9.65
N LEU A 115 12.33 2.81 -8.91
CA LEU A 115 12.11 1.87 -7.83
C LEU A 115 12.96 2.28 -6.64
N HIS A 116 12.33 2.48 -5.48
CA HIS A 116 13.00 2.90 -4.27
C HIS A 116 12.67 1.95 -3.12
N LEU A 117 13.71 1.42 -2.46
CA LEU A 117 13.54 0.71 -1.20
C LEU A 117 13.12 1.73 -0.12
N LEU A 118 12.02 1.46 0.57
CA LEU A 118 11.60 2.31 1.68
C LEU A 118 12.62 2.26 2.83
N PRO A 119 12.91 3.39 3.50
CA PRO A 119 13.87 3.44 4.58
C PRO A 119 13.38 2.64 5.79
N ARG A 120 14.32 2.03 6.50
CA ARG A 120 14.07 1.26 7.73
C ARG A 120 14.42 2.09 8.97
N PRO A 121 13.84 1.77 10.15
CA PRO A 121 12.95 0.64 10.45
C PRO A 121 11.53 0.84 9.89
N TYR A 122 10.89 -0.27 9.52
CA TYR A 122 9.49 -0.25 9.08
C TYR A 122 8.54 -0.23 10.27
N PRO A 123 7.41 0.49 10.19
CA PRO A 123 6.34 0.28 11.14
C PRO A 123 5.81 -1.15 11.00
N VAL A 124 5.51 -1.81 12.11
CA VAL A 124 5.14 -3.23 12.16
C VAL A 124 4.03 -3.55 11.15
N ARG A 125 3.07 -2.63 11.01
CA ARG A 125 1.91 -2.85 10.15
C ARG A 125 2.16 -2.71 8.64
N LEU A 126 3.34 -2.23 8.22
CA LEU A 126 3.70 -2.11 6.80
C LEU A 126 3.85 -3.48 6.13
N HIS A 127 4.15 -4.52 6.92
CA HIS A 127 4.35 -5.88 6.44
C HIS A 127 3.05 -6.62 6.12
N TYR A 128 1.89 -6.05 6.48
CA TYR A 128 0.58 -6.65 6.17
C TYR A 128 -0.04 -5.99 4.94
N ASP A 129 -0.99 -6.68 4.33
CA ASP A 129 -1.74 -6.17 3.19
C ASP A 129 -2.58 -4.93 3.57
N HIS A 130 -2.95 -4.14 2.55
CA HIS A 130 -3.81 -2.96 2.66
C HIS A 130 -3.11 -1.76 3.32
N VAL A 131 -1.93 -1.41 2.78
CA VAL A 131 -1.22 -0.19 3.10
C VAL A 131 -1.85 0.97 2.31
N GLY A 132 -2.06 2.10 2.99
CA GLY A 132 -2.63 3.28 2.35
C GLY A 132 -1.60 4.02 1.51
N VAL A 133 -1.95 4.38 0.28
CA VAL A 133 -1.15 5.26 -0.58
C VAL A 133 -2.02 6.44 -0.98
N LEU A 134 -1.49 7.65 -0.89
CA LEU A 134 -2.21 8.89 -1.19
C LEU A 134 -1.33 9.85 -1.99
N SER A 135 -1.81 10.30 -3.14
CA SER A 135 -1.18 11.37 -3.93
C SER A 135 -1.47 12.74 -3.31
N ARG A 136 -0.44 13.55 -3.04
CA ARG A 136 -0.55 14.91 -2.50
C ARG A 136 0.45 15.84 -3.18
N GLY A 137 -0.03 16.90 -3.82
CA GLY A 137 0.83 18.00 -4.28
C GLY A 137 2.01 17.62 -5.20
N GLY A 138 1.91 16.53 -5.95
CA GLY A 138 2.98 16.04 -6.84
C GLY A 138 3.92 15.00 -6.21
N HIS A 139 3.72 14.65 -4.94
CA HIS A 139 4.38 13.53 -4.28
C HIS A 139 3.34 12.53 -3.76
N HIS A 140 3.79 11.40 -3.21
CA HIS A 140 2.92 10.38 -2.64
C HIS A 140 3.27 10.13 -1.18
N LEU A 141 2.25 9.76 -0.42
CA LEU A 141 2.34 9.40 0.98
C LEU A 141 1.95 7.95 1.16
N VAL A 142 2.75 7.21 1.93
CA VAL A 142 2.45 5.85 2.36
C VAL A 142 2.04 5.92 3.83
N VAL A 143 0.81 5.53 4.13
CA VAL A 143 0.21 5.68 5.46
C VAL A 143 -0.10 4.32 6.05
N VAL A 144 0.52 4.03 7.20
CA VAL A 144 0.36 2.79 7.95
C VAL A 144 -0.26 3.10 9.31
N PRO A 145 -1.53 2.76 9.55
CA PRO A 145 -2.19 2.99 10.82
C PRO A 145 -1.77 1.93 11.85
N GLN A 146 -1.35 2.35 13.04
CA GLN A 146 -1.02 1.46 14.15
C GLN A 146 -1.82 1.83 15.41
N PRO A 147 -2.78 0.98 15.85
CA PRO A 147 -3.48 1.21 17.10
C PRO A 147 -2.53 1.34 18.27
N ARG A 148 -2.86 2.34 19.08
CA ARG A 148 -2.17 2.76 20.28
C ARG A 148 -3.21 2.81 21.40
N PHE A 149 -2.97 2.02 22.43
CA PHE A 149 -3.82 2.01 23.61
C PHE A 149 -3.19 2.88 24.70
N ARG A 150 -3.90 3.92 25.14
CA ARG A 150 -3.44 4.75 26.26
C ARG A 150 -3.86 4.13 27.59
N ALA A 151 -3.05 4.36 28.62
CA ALA A 151 -3.37 3.99 30.00
C ALA A 151 -4.71 4.59 30.50
N CYS A 152 -5.18 5.69 29.91
CA CYS A 152 -6.48 6.29 30.20
C CYS A 152 -7.68 5.61 29.51
N GLY A 153 -7.47 4.49 28.81
CA GLY A 153 -8.52 3.72 28.14
C GLY A 153 -8.97 4.28 26.79
N ARG A 154 -8.37 5.37 26.30
CA ARG A 154 -8.67 5.92 24.97
C ARG A 154 -7.90 5.19 23.88
N TRP A 155 -8.59 4.90 22.79
CA TRP A 155 -8.02 4.40 21.55
C TRP A 155 -7.50 5.56 20.70
N GLU A 156 -6.29 5.39 20.20
CA GLU A 156 -5.64 6.29 19.25
C GLU A 156 -4.92 5.44 18.19
N TYR A 157 -4.46 6.10 17.13
CA TYR A 157 -3.60 5.50 16.12
C TYR A 157 -2.32 6.32 15.99
N ASP A 158 -1.18 5.64 16.03
CA ASP A 158 0.05 6.20 15.45
C ASP A 158 -0.06 5.99 13.93
N LEU A 159 -0.20 7.08 13.18
CA LEU A 159 -0.14 7.06 11.73
C LEU A 159 1.32 7.24 11.33
N HIS A 160 1.93 6.17 10.83
CA HIS A 160 3.27 6.24 10.25
C HIS A 160 3.14 6.65 8.79
N VAL A 161 3.75 7.78 8.45
CA VAL A 161 3.66 8.39 7.12
C VAL A 161 5.04 8.43 6.51
N PHE A 162 5.23 7.76 5.39
CA PHE A 162 6.40 7.96 4.54
C PHE A 162 6.05 8.91 3.42
N SER A 163 6.90 9.92 3.19
CA SER A 163 6.76 10.86 2.07
C SER A 163 7.82 10.59 1.01
N THR A 164 7.39 10.49 -0.26
CA THR A 164 8.32 10.40 -1.39
C THR A 164 9.05 11.72 -1.65
N GLU A 165 8.59 12.84 -1.09
CA GLU A 165 9.27 14.14 -1.22
C GLU A 165 10.48 14.23 -0.30
N THR A 166 10.31 13.85 0.97
CA THR A 166 11.39 13.91 1.97
C THR A 166 12.19 12.62 2.06
N MET A 167 11.69 11.54 1.44
CA MET A 167 12.25 10.18 1.52
C MET A 167 12.45 9.72 2.97
N SER A 168 11.51 10.06 3.85
CA SER A 168 11.61 9.80 5.28
C SER A 168 10.26 9.43 5.90
N TRP A 169 10.32 8.72 7.03
CA TRP A 169 9.17 8.43 7.86
C TRP A 169 8.94 9.54 8.88
N SER A 170 7.67 9.82 9.15
CA SER A 170 7.20 10.58 10.30
C SER A 170 6.09 9.79 10.99
N THR A 171 5.79 10.16 12.24
CA THR A 171 4.67 9.59 12.98
C THR A 171 3.83 10.72 13.53
N THR A 172 2.53 10.65 13.26
CA THR A 172 1.54 11.58 13.81
C THR A 172 0.49 10.80 14.58
N VAL A 173 0.08 11.31 15.72
CA VAL A 173 -0.95 10.68 16.55
C VAL A 173 -2.32 11.16 16.08
N ALA A 174 -3.18 10.22 15.70
CA ALA A 174 -4.57 10.48 15.35
C ALA A 174 -5.49 9.96 16.46
N PRO A 175 -6.24 10.84 17.15
CA PRO A 175 -7.30 10.40 18.06
C PRO A 175 -8.42 9.71 17.28
N VAL A 176 -9.08 8.77 17.95
CA VAL A 176 -10.34 8.22 17.44
C VAL A 176 -11.46 9.20 17.76
N ALA A 177 -12.23 9.57 16.75
CA ALA A 177 -13.38 10.47 16.87
C ALA A 177 -14.34 9.96 17.95
N VAL A 178 -14.79 10.86 18.83
CA VAL A 178 -15.77 10.54 19.89
C VAL A 178 -17.15 10.92 19.37
N ASP A 179 -17.80 9.98 18.67
CA ASP A 179 -19.12 10.20 18.08
C ASP A 179 -20.26 9.44 18.79
N GLY A 180 -19.96 8.79 19.93
CA GLY A 180 -20.94 8.05 20.74
C GLY A 180 -21.36 6.70 20.17
N ASP A 181 -21.18 6.50 18.87
CA ASP A 181 -21.50 5.27 18.14
C ASP A 181 -20.27 4.38 17.88
N THR A 182 -19.07 4.87 18.18
CA THR A 182 -17.83 4.11 18.03
C THR A 182 -17.82 2.87 18.94
N ASP A 183 -18.00 1.71 18.31
CA ASP A 183 -17.80 0.41 18.93
C ASP A 183 -16.29 0.08 18.98
N TYR A 184 -15.69 0.25 20.17
CA TYR A 184 -14.28 -0.04 20.44
C TYR A 184 -13.92 -1.52 20.26
N ASP A 185 -14.90 -2.38 20.37
CA ASP A 185 -14.77 -3.83 20.22
C ASP A 185 -14.59 -4.20 18.74
N LEU A 186 -15.35 -3.54 17.86
CA LEU A 186 -15.13 -3.59 16.41
C LEU A 186 -13.78 -2.98 16.01
N LEU A 187 -13.42 -1.85 16.61
CA LEU A 187 -12.16 -1.17 16.35
C LEU A 187 -10.94 -2.06 16.70
N ALA A 188 -10.98 -2.72 17.85
CA ALA A 188 -9.90 -3.60 18.32
C ALA A 188 -9.69 -4.81 17.40
N ARG A 189 -10.76 -5.27 16.75
CA ARG A 189 -10.75 -6.45 15.86
C ARG A 189 -10.68 -6.07 14.38
N HIS A 190 -10.58 -4.78 14.05
CA HIS A 190 -10.55 -4.28 12.67
C HIS A 190 -9.37 -4.87 11.91
N ALA A 191 -9.66 -5.52 10.79
CA ALA A 191 -8.69 -6.14 9.91
C ALA A 191 -9.01 -5.74 8.47
N PRO A 192 -8.31 -4.74 7.90
CA PRO A 192 -8.64 -4.26 6.56
C PRO A 192 -8.42 -5.34 5.50
N THR A 193 -9.30 -5.33 4.51
CA THR A 193 -9.25 -6.15 3.28
C THR A 193 -9.15 -5.31 2.02
N LYS A 194 -9.17 -3.98 2.15
CA LYS A 194 -8.96 -3.01 1.05
C LYS A 194 -8.63 -1.64 1.63
N VAL A 195 -7.85 -0.84 0.90
CA VAL A 195 -7.74 0.61 1.14
C VAL A 195 -8.27 1.36 -0.06
N VAL A 196 -8.94 2.48 0.19
CA VAL A 196 -9.42 3.40 -0.84
C VAL A 196 -9.05 4.84 -0.49
N PRO A 197 -8.69 5.68 -1.48
CA PRO A 197 -8.60 7.12 -1.26
C PRO A 197 -9.99 7.69 -1.01
N VAL A 198 -10.09 8.65 -0.09
CA VAL A 198 -11.35 9.30 0.33
C VAL A 198 -11.17 10.81 0.23
N GLY A 199 -12.00 11.46 -0.59
CA GLY A 199 -12.03 12.94 -0.68
C GLY A 199 -10.73 13.60 -1.13
N GLY A 200 -9.77 12.85 -1.69
CA GLY A 200 -8.46 13.34 -2.14
C GLY A 200 -7.47 13.72 -1.02
N VAL A 201 -7.88 13.64 0.25
CA VAL A 201 -7.06 14.02 1.41
C VAL A 201 -7.04 12.94 2.50
N GLY A 202 -7.91 11.95 2.42
CA GLY A 202 -8.04 10.88 3.39
C GLY A 202 -7.93 9.49 2.79
N LEU A 203 -7.93 8.50 3.67
CA LEU A 203 -7.87 7.08 3.34
C LEU A 203 -8.96 6.33 4.11
N GLY A 204 -9.55 5.32 3.46
CA GLY A 204 -10.51 4.41 4.06
C GLY A 204 -9.95 2.99 4.07
N TRP A 205 -9.64 2.46 5.25
CA TRP A 205 -9.28 1.06 5.46
C TRP A 205 -10.56 0.25 5.68
N VAL A 206 -10.96 -0.50 4.66
CA VAL A 206 -12.23 -1.23 4.61
C VAL A 206 -12.06 -2.62 5.22
N ASP A 207 -12.77 -2.89 6.31
CA ASP A 207 -13.05 -4.24 6.82
C ASP A 207 -14.54 -4.51 6.57
N LEU A 208 -14.86 -5.40 5.62
CA LEU A 208 -16.25 -5.71 5.26
C LEU A 208 -17.08 -6.29 6.42
N ARG A 209 -16.44 -6.77 7.49
CA ARG A 209 -17.12 -7.30 8.68
C ARG A 209 -17.32 -6.26 9.76
N ARG A 210 -16.45 -5.24 9.86
CA ARG A 210 -16.37 -4.34 11.03
C ARG A 210 -16.50 -2.88 10.72
N GLY A 211 -16.43 -2.49 9.44
CA GLY A 211 -16.58 -1.10 9.04
C GLY A 211 -15.41 -0.57 8.24
N VAL A 212 -15.52 0.71 7.90
CA VAL A 212 -14.46 1.47 7.25
C VAL A 212 -13.80 2.35 8.28
N LEU A 213 -12.51 2.14 8.53
CA LEU A 213 -11.71 3.06 9.32
C LEU A 213 -11.29 4.20 8.39
N LEU A 214 -11.89 5.38 8.59
CA LEU A 214 -11.55 6.59 7.85
C LEU A 214 -10.45 7.33 8.59
N GLY A 215 -9.32 7.54 7.92
CA GLY A 215 -8.33 8.55 8.32
C GLY A 215 -8.60 9.82 7.52
N ASN A 216 -9.09 10.85 8.18
CA ASN A 216 -9.24 12.17 7.59
C ASN A 216 -7.95 12.96 7.79
N ASP A 217 -7.59 13.76 6.79
CA ASP A 217 -6.48 14.71 6.88
C ASP A 217 -5.19 14.05 7.38
N VAL A 218 -4.92 12.83 6.90
CA VAL A 218 -3.82 11.94 7.36
C VAL A 218 -2.43 12.54 7.21
N ALA A 219 -2.33 13.64 6.45
CA ALA A 219 -1.11 14.36 6.14
C ALA A 219 -1.07 15.77 6.78
N ASP A 220 -2.09 16.16 7.54
CA ASP A 220 -2.17 17.46 8.20
C ASP A 220 -1.73 17.34 9.67
N GLU A 221 -1.62 18.47 10.37
CA GLU A 221 -1.09 18.51 11.75
C GLU A 221 -2.00 17.82 12.78
N ARG A 222 -3.29 17.63 12.46
CA ARG A 222 -4.31 17.09 13.37
C ARG A 222 -5.18 16.07 12.66
N PRO A 223 -4.61 14.92 12.27
CA PRO A 223 -5.38 13.86 11.64
C PRO A 223 -6.39 13.30 12.65
N GLU A 224 -7.53 12.84 12.17
CA GLU A 224 -8.54 12.14 12.98
C GLU A 224 -8.88 10.81 12.34
N VAL A 225 -9.09 9.79 13.16
CA VAL A 225 -9.55 8.48 12.72
C VAL A 225 -10.98 8.24 13.18
N ARG A 226 -11.84 7.78 12.27
CA ARG A 226 -13.24 7.47 12.57
C ARG A 226 -13.63 6.11 12.03
N LEU A 227 -14.26 5.28 12.85
CA LEU A 227 -14.85 4.03 12.38
C LEU A 227 -16.27 4.29 11.88
N VAL A 228 -16.49 4.08 10.59
CA VAL A 228 -17.84 4.05 10.00
C VAL A 228 -18.31 2.60 9.99
N GLN A 229 -19.26 2.28 10.85
CA GLN A 229 -19.86 0.95 10.90
C GLN A 229 -20.66 0.67 9.64
N LEU A 230 -20.46 -0.51 9.06
CA LEU A 230 -21.31 -0.99 7.98
C LEU A 230 -22.64 -1.50 8.55
N PRO A 231 -23.73 -1.46 7.76
CA PRO A 231 -24.98 -2.09 8.16
C PRO A 231 -24.78 -3.55 8.54
N SER A 232 -25.57 -4.04 9.50
CA SER A 232 -25.50 -5.46 9.91
C SER A 232 -25.66 -6.38 8.70
N LEU A 233 -24.85 -7.45 8.68
CA LEU A 233 -24.98 -8.48 7.65
C LEU A 233 -26.41 -9.02 7.59
N MET A 234 -26.92 -9.14 6.36
CA MET A 234 -28.17 -9.82 6.08
C MET A 234 -28.12 -11.26 6.62
N ARG A 235 -29.28 -11.81 7.00
CA ARG A 235 -29.37 -13.12 7.66
C ARG A 235 -28.64 -14.23 6.90
N THR A 236 -28.68 -14.21 5.57
CA THR A 236 -28.00 -15.17 4.69
C THR A 236 -26.47 -15.12 4.83
N ASN A 237 -25.90 -13.94 5.08
CA ASN A 237 -24.46 -13.73 5.20
C ASN A 237 -23.94 -13.95 6.62
N ARG A 238 -24.81 -14.17 7.63
CA ARG A 238 -24.36 -14.43 9.01
C ARG A 238 -23.77 -15.83 9.19
N ALA A 239 -24.19 -16.81 8.39
CA ALA A 239 -23.71 -18.19 8.54
C ALA A 239 -22.22 -18.34 8.15
N ASP A 240 -21.77 -17.58 7.15
CA ASP A 240 -20.40 -17.67 6.62
C ASP A 240 -19.44 -16.64 7.24
N PHE A 241 -19.99 -15.56 7.84
CA PHE A 241 -19.21 -14.39 8.24
C PHE A 241 -19.48 -13.87 9.67
N GLY A 242 -20.42 -14.47 10.40
CA GLY A 242 -20.82 -14.10 11.77
C GLY A 242 -19.94 -14.65 12.88
#